data_AF-A0A842UZJ2-F1
#
_entry.id   AF-A0A842UZJ2-F1
#
_cell.length_a   1.000
_cell.length_b   1.000
_cell.length_c   1.000
_cell.angle_alpha   90.00
_cell.angle_beta   90.00
_cell.angle_gamma   90.00
#
_symmetry.space_group_name_H-M   'P 1'
#
loop_
_entity.id
_entity.type
_entity.pdbx_description
1 polymer ?
#
loop_
_entity_poly.entity_id
_entity_poly.type
_entity_poly.pdbx_seq_one_letter_code
_entity_poly.pdbx_strand_id
1 'polypeptide(L)'
;MRVFNGQGISFDFNGFNISLDSSSSNSDFVFLSHAHTDHLVKTRLPVLASDLTAELARHRRGYDYELITAFPGLKLVDSGHVLGAKSLYADDGEESLFYTGDFSPHDRFFLKGLEPVDCDKLVIETTYGSPRHDFPHPAEVLAEARDVIEDDLSSGYKVVLWGYALGKAQVLTKLVEGLGSIHAHHKVRQINDICRGHGYELPAATKIDKGADSYVYITPSRRELKNFSNARVYSFTGWGSRGVNDCFKLSDHASFSDLLRFVHECSPDKVFTHHGFSEEFAELLRVEGFDAATL
;
A
#
# COMPACT_ATOMS: atom_id res chain seq x y z
N MET A 1 25.81 -6.30 6.84
CA MET A 1 24.97 -5.77 5.74
C MET A 1 25.35 -4.35 5.28
N ARG A 2 25.46 -4.05 3.97
CA ARG A 2 25.67 -2.66 3.47
C ARG A 2 24.50 -2.24 2.60
N VAL A 3 23.98 -1.02 2.79
CA VAL A 3 22.90 -0.43 1.98
C VAL A 3 23.49 0.56 0.98
N PHE A 4 23.07 0.47 -0.27
CA PHE A 4 23.52 1.32 -1.38
C PHE A 4 22.33 2.06 -1.97
N ASN A 5 22.56 3.33 -2.34
CA ASN A 5 21.63 4.11 -3.13
C ASN A 5 22.31 4.55 -4.44
N GLY A 6 22.11 3.75 -5.48
CA GLY A 6 22.68 3.97 -6.82
C GLY A 6 21.58 4.17 -7.87
N GLN A 7 21.35 3.15 -8.70
CA GLN A 7 20.20 3.10 -9.62
C GLN A 7 18.89 2.66 -8.92
N GLY A 8 18.86 2.75 -7.60
CA GLY A 8 17.87 2.15 -6.70
C GLY A 8 18.51 1.72 -5.39
N ILE A 9 17.67 1.27 -4.45
CA ILE A 9 18.12 0.79 -3.14
C ILE A 9 18.52 -0.68 -3.28
N SER A 10 19.72 -1.03 -2.84
CA SER A 10 20.14 -2.44 -2.73
C SER A 10 20.95 -2.68 -1.47
N PHE A 11 21.11 -3.95 -1.10
CA PHE A 11 21.96 -4.33 0.02
C PHE A 11 22.73 -5.63 -0.21
N ASP A 12 23.89 -5.75 0.41
CA ASP A 12 24.68 -6.98 0.42
C ASP A 12 24.26 -7.88 1.59
N PHE A 13 23.93 -9.14 1.29
CA PHE A 13 23.48 -10.15 2.25
C PHE A 13 24.08 -11.51 1.93
N ASN A 14 24.91 -12.06 2.83
CA ASN A 14 25.54 -13.38 2.67
C ASN A 14 26.24 -13.60 1.31
N GLY A 15 26.88 -12.55 0.77
CA GLY A 15 27.56 -12.58 -0.52
C GLY A 15 26.69 -12.34 -1.75
N PHE A 16 25.39 -12.08 -1.57
CA PHE A 16 24.45 -11.70 -2.62
C PHE A 16 24.14 -10.20 -2.56
N ASN A 17 23.95 -9.58 -3.72
CA ASN A 17 23.45 -8.22 -3.85
C ASN A 17 21.96 -8.24 -4.21
N ILE A 18 21.12 -7.71 -3.33
CA ILE A 18 19.67 -7.75 -3.46
C ILE A 18 19.16 -6.34 -3.70
N SER A 19 18.52 -6.10 -4.85
CA SER A 19 17.81 -4.83 -5.10
C SER A 19 16.44 -4.84 -4.43
N LEU A 20 16.02 -3.71 -3.86
CA LEU A 20 14.71 -3.47 -3.26
C LEU A 20 13.90 -2.58 -4.21
N ASP A 21 12.79 -3.09 -4.76
CA ASP A 21 11.87 -2.38 -5.68
C ASP A 21 12.55 -1.67 -6.86
N SER A 22 13.74 -2.14 -7.22
CA SER A 22 14.57 -1.60 -8.29
C SER A 22 15.36 -2.72 -8.95
N SER A 23 16.07 -2.42 -10.03
CA SER A 23 17.00 -3.39 -10.62
C SER A 23 18.28 -2.68 -10.99
N SER A 24 19.38 -3.22 -10.47
CA SER A 24 20.74 -2.86 -10.86
C SER A 24 21.37 -4.00 -11.67
N SER A 25 22.34 -3.68 -12.53
CA SER A 25 23.13 -4.68 -13.27
C SER A 25 23.97 -5.58 -12.36
N ASN A 26 24.21 -5.14 -11.13
CA ASN A 26 25.06 -5.83 -10.16
C ASN A 26 24.26 -6.69 -9.17
N SER A 27 22.93 -6.75 -9.29
CA SER A 27 22.10 -7.52 -8.37
C SER A 27 21.92 -8.96 -8.83
N ASP A 28 21.95 -9.87 -7.86
CA ASP A 28 21.71 -11.30 -8.08
C ASP A 28 20.21 -11.59 -8.21
N PHE A 29 19.38 -10.91 -7.41
CA PHE A 29 17.92 -10.96 -7.51
C PHE A 29 17.28 -9.67 -6.97
N VAL A 30 15.97 -9.55 -7.20
CA VAL A 30 15.16 -8.39 -6.77
C VAL A 30 14.17 -8.83 -5.71
N PHE A 31 14.07 -8.09 -4.61
CA PHE A 31 12.89 -8.11 -3.77
C PHE A 31 11.87 -7.11 -4.31
N LEU A 32 10.64 -7.56 -4.55
CA LEU A 32 9.53 -6.71 -4.97
C LEU A 32 8.46 -6.68 -3.86
N SER A 33 8.33 -5.54 -3.20
CA SER A 33 7.45 -5.34 -2.06
C SER A 33 5.98 -5.47 -2.46
N HIS A 34 5.55 -4.79 -3.52
CA HIS A 34 4.17 -4.77 -3.95
C HIS A 34 3.98 -4.33 -5.41
N ALA A 35 2.75 -4.47 -5.91
CA ALA A 35 2.45 -4.29 -7.33
C ALA A 35 1.99 -2.88 -7.73
N HIS A 36 2.39 -1.81 -7.03
CA HIS A 36 2.18 -0.43 -7.54
C HIS A 36 3.19 -0.08 -8.63
N THR A 37 2.82 0.87 -9.50
CA THR A 37 3.58 1.11 -10.74
C THR A 37 4.98 1.66 -10.50
N ASP A 38 5.11 2.46 -9.47
CA ASP A 38 6.33 3.10 -8.98
C ASP A 38 7.29 2.11 -8.29
N HIS A 39 6.82 0.90 -7.95
CA HIS A 39 7.65 -0.18 -7.40
C HIS A 39 7.87 -1.33 -8.39
N LEU A 40 7.00 -1.47 -9.41
CA LEU A 40 7.12 -2.55 -10.40
C LEU A 40 8.36 -2.38 -11.29
N VAL A 41 9.22 -3.39 -11.27
CA VAL A 41 10.49 -3.39 -12.01
C VAL A 41 10.43 -4.32 -13.21
N LYS A 42 10.83 -3.86 -14.39
CA LYS A 42 11.04 -4.75 -15.54
C LYS A 42 12.44 -5.35 -15.47
N THR A 43 12.56 -6.61 -15.08
CA THR A 43 13.84 -7.32 -14.96
C THR A 43 13.77 -8.74 -15.52
N ARG A 44 14.95 -9.33 -15.78
CA ARG A 44 15.11 -10.78 -16.05
C ARG A 44 15.73 -11.53 -14.86
N LEU A 45 16.11 -10.81 -13.80
CA LEU A 45 16.59 -11.42 -12.58
C LEU A 45 15.45 -12.18 -11.89
N PRO A 46 15.75 -13.22 -11.11
CA PRO A 46 14.79 -13.81 -10.20
C PRO A 46 14.21 -12.76 -9.24
N VAL A 47 12.97 -12.97 -8.80
CA VAL A 47 12.24 -12.04 -7.93
C VAL A 47 11.72 -12.74 -6.69
N LEU A 48 12.10 -12.24 -5.52
CA LEU A 48 11.48 -12.58 -4.24
C LEU A 48 10.27 -11.66 -4.01
N ALA A 49 9.07 -12.22 -4.02
CA ALA A 49 7.81 -11.50 -3.82
C ALA A 49 6.72 -12.46 -3.33
N SER A 50 5.55 -11.92 -2.93
CA SER A 50 4.37 -12.76 -2.76
C SER A 50 3.80 -13.20 -4.11
N ASP A 51 3.15 -14.37 -4.14
CA ASP A 51 2.47 -14.88 -5.33
C ASP A 51 1.42 -13.88 -5.87
N LEU A 52 0.69 -13.22 -4.96
CA LEU A 52 -0.30 -12.21 -5.34
C LEU A 52 0.36 -10.97 -5.96
N THR A 53 1.47 -10.48 -5.41
CA THR A 53 2.23 -9.37 -6.01
C THR A 53 2.71 -9.72 -7.42
N ALA A 54 3.21 -10.94 -7.62
CA ALA A 54 3.67 -11.42 -8.92
C ALA A 54 2.52 -11.50 -9.95
N GLU A 55 1.36 -12.06 -9.56
CA GLU A 55 0.21 -12.14 -10.44
C GLU A 55 -0.35 -10.75 -10.80
N LEU A 56 -0.40 -9.84 -9.82
CA LEU A 56 -0.81 -8.45 -10.06
C LEU A 56 0.18 -7.71 -10.97
N ALA A 57 1.50 -7.96 -10.84
CA ALA A 57 2.52 -7.41 -11.74
C ALA A 57 2.29 -7.86 -13.18
N ARG A 58 2.05 -9.16 -13.38
CA ARG A 58 1.72 -9.75 -14.69
C ARG A 58 0.44 -9.15 -15.26
N HIS A 59 -0.62 -9.07 -14.47
CA HIS A 59 -1.89 -8.50 -14.92
C HIS A 59 -1.77 -7.02 -15.30
N ARG A 60 -1.10 -6.21 -14.47
CA ARG A 60 -1.07 -4.75 -14.62
C ARG A 60 -0.07 -4.28 -15.66
N ARG A 61 1.06 -4.98 -15.82
CA ARG A 61 2.20 -4.53 -16.65
C ARG A 61 2.72 -5.58 -17.62
N GLY A 62 2.23 -6.82 -17.57
CA GLY A 62 2.76 -7.92 -18.37
C GLY A 62 4.17 -8.35 -17.92
N TYR A 63 4.54 -8.05 -16.67
CA TYR A 63 5.81 -8.47 -16.10
C TYR A 63 5.64 -9.86 -15.51
N ASP A 64 6.29 -10.83 -16.13
CA ASP A 64 6.28 -12.23 -15.71
C ASP A 64 7.65 -12.54 -15.11
N TYR A 65 7.66 -12.87 -13.81
CA TYR A 65 8.88 -13.04 -13.04
C TYR A 65 9.16 -14.52 -12.76
N GLU A 66 10.44 -14.88 -12.75
CA GLU A 66 10.89 -16.12 -12.12
C GLU A 66 10.89 -15.91 -10.60
N LEU A 67 10.00 -16.58 -9.88
CA LEU A 67 9.83 -16.35 -8.44
C LEU A 67 10.81 -17.17 -7.59
N ILE A 68 11.43 -16.49 -6.64
CA ILE A 68 12.08 -17.10 -5.48
C ILE A 68 11.01 -17.25 -4.40
N THR A 69 10.74 -18.48 -3.97
CA THR A 69 9.73 -18.77 -2.94
C THR A 69 10.24 -18.57 -1.51
N ALA A 70 11.53 -18.78 -1.29
CA ALA A 70 12.19 -18.56 -0.02
C ALA A 70 13.70 -18.37 -0.22
N PHE A 71 14.34 -17.64 0.69
CA PHE A 71 15.78 -17.46 0.74
C PHE A 71 16.24 -17.51 2.21
N PRO A 72 17.25 -18.32 2.58
CA PRO A 72 17.70 -18.43 3.97
C PRO A 72 18.08 -17.08 4.59
N GLY A 73 17.56 -16.78 5.78
CA GLY A 73 17.79 -15.50 6.47
C GLY A 73 16.93 -14.33 5.96
N LEU A 74 16.10 -14.53 4.92
CA LEU A 74 15.12 -13.55 4.48
C LEU A 74 13.69 -14.00 4.83
N LYS A 75 12.91 -13.08 5.40
CA LYS A 75 11.52 -13.30 5.78
C LYS A 75 10.64 -12.22 5.17
N LEU A 76 9.55 -12.65 4.54
CA LEU A 76 8.50 -11.77 4.06
C LEU A 76 7.45 -11.56 5.16
N VAL A 77 7.15 -10.30 5.46
CA VAL A 77 6.16 -9.87 6.46
C VAL A 77 5.06 -9.08 5.75
N ASP A 78 3.78 -9.25 6.10
CA ASP A 78 2.71 -8.43 5.51
C ASP A 78 2.90 -6.95 5.84
N SER A 79 3.05 -6.08 4.84
CA SER A 79 3.28 -4.64 5.09
C SER A 79 2.01 -3.86 5.43
N GLY A 80 0.84 -4.51 5.33
CA GLY A 80 -0.46 -3.87 5.55
C GLY A 80 -0.84 -2.80 4.52
N HIS A 81 -0.02 -2.51 3.50
CA HIS A 81 -0.28 -1.45 2.52
C HIS A 81 -1.41 -1.82 1.55
N VAL A 82 -1.19 -2.83 0.71
CA VAL A 82 -2.17 -3.41 -0.22
C VAL A 82 -2.13 -4.93 -0.18
N LEU A 83 -3.13 -5.58 -0.77
CA LEU A 83 -3.17 -7.04 -0.85
C LEU A 83 -1.93 -7.59 -1.58
N GLY A 84 -1.24 -8.52 -0.92
CA GLY A 84 0.01 -9.12 -1.40
C GLY A 84 1.28 -8.32 -1.05
N ALA A 85 1.16 -7.10 -0.51
CA ALA A 85 2.32 -6.28 -0.16
C ALA A 85 3.12 -6.91 0.98
N LYS A 86 4.44 -6.96 0.80
CA LYS A 86 5.39 -7.52 1.76
C LYS A 86 6.45 -6.49 2.11
N SER A 87 6.83 -6.49 3.38
CA SER A 87 8.10 -5.97 3.89
C SER A 87 9.13 -7.11 3.91
N LEU A 88 10.42 -6.77 3.86
CA LEU A 88 11.52 -7.73 3.89
C LEU A 88 12.31 -7.57 5.19
N TYR A 89 12.35 -8.63 5.99
CA TYR A 89 13.28 -8.74 7.12
C TYR A 89 14.44 -9.65 6.72
N ALA A 90 15.66 -9.17 6.90
CA ALA A 90 16.90 -9.88 6.61
C ALA A 90 17.73 -10.00 7.88
N ASP A 91 18.23 -11.20 8.18
CA ASP A 91 19.09 -11.47 9.34
C ASP A 91 20.15 -12.51 8.96
N ASP A 92 21.42 -12.10 9.02
CA ASP A 92 22.58 -12.98 8.74
C ASP A 92 23.19 -13.59 10.02
N GLY A 93 22.61 -13.32 11.19
CA GLY A 93 23.08 -13.75 12.50
C GLY A 93 24.09 -12.80 13.16
N GLU A 94 24.60 -11.82 12.42
CA GLU A 94 25.46 -10.75 12.93
C GLU A 94 24.77 -9.37 12.87
N GLU A 95 23.99 -9.13 11.82
CA GLU A 95 23.26 -7.88 11.60
C GLU A 95 21.92 -8.13 10.90
N SER A 96 20.92 -7.36 11.29
CA SER A 96 19.57 -7.39 10.78
C SER A 96 19.20 -6.11 10.04
N LEU A 97 18.39 -6.26 8.99
CA LEU A 97 17.82 -5.16 8.22
C LEU A 97 16.34 -5.39 8.01
N PHE A 98 15.55 -4.33 8.21
CA PHE A 98 14.14 -4.34 7.92
C PHE A 98 13.81 -3.28 6.86
N TYR A 99 13.34 -3.73 5.70
CA TYR A 99 12.83 -2.87 4.64
C TYR A 99 11.31 -2.91 4.64
N THR A 100 10.68 -1.76 4.86
CA THR A 100 9.21 -1.69 4.97
C THR A 100 8.52 -1.87 3.62
N GLY A 101 9.16 -1.41 2.52
CA GLY A 101 8.42 -1.03 1.32
C GLY A 101 7.38 0.05 1.68
N ASP A 102 6.31 0.16 0.89
CA ASP A 102 5.14 0.90 1.35
C ASP A 102 4.40 0.09 2.41
N PHE A 103 4.02 0.74 3.51
CA PHE A 103 3.42 0.05 4.64
C PHE A 103 2.32 0.85 5.34
N SER A 104 1.46 0.15 6.05
CA SER A 104 0.54 0.75 7.00
C SER A 104 0.48 -0.08 8.28
N PRO A 105 0.56 0.54 9.46
CA PRO A 105 0.55 -0.18 10.74
C PRO A 105 -0.86 -0.51 11.24
N HIS A 106 -1.90 -0.14 10.50
CA HIS A 106 -3.29 -0.27 10.94
C HIS A 106 -4.04 -1.36 10.19
N ASP A 107 -4.78 -2.19 10.92
CA ASP A 107 -5.68 -3.17 10.34
C ASP A 107 -6.78 -2.50 9.50
N ARG A 108 -7.03 -3.05 8.30
CA ARG A 108 -8.11 -2.64 7.39
C ARG A 108 -8.77 -3.86 6.76
N PHE A 109 -9.82 -4.34 7.40
CA PHE A 109 -10.56 -5.55 7.02
C PHE A 109 -9.64 -6.78 6.91
N PHE A 110 -9.24 -7.16 5.69
CA PHE A 110 -8.37 -8.31 5.40
C PHE A 110 -6.88 -7.94 5.37
N LEU A 111 -6.53 -6.67 5.51
CA LEU A 111 -5.15 -6.20 5.64
C LEU A 111 -4.80 -6.13 7.11
N LYS A 112 -3.85 -6.95 7.53
CA LYS A 112 -3.23 -6.80 8.85
C LYS A 112 -2.17 -5.71 8.79
N GLY A 113 -2.15 -4.84 9.79
CA GLY A 113 -1.13 -3.80 9.95
C GLY A 113 0.27 -4.39 10.09
N LEU A 114 1.26 -3.68 9.57
CA LEU A 114 2.67 -4.01 9.81
C LEU A 114 3.00 -3.72 11.27
N GLU A 115 3.40 -4.76 11.99
CA GLU A 115 3.95 -4.61 13.32
C GLU A 115 5.44 -4.22 13.24
N PRO A 116 5.93 -3.34 14.14
CA PRO A 116 7.34 -3.04 14.26
C PRO A 116 8.16 -4.30 14.55
N VAL A 117 9.39 -4.34 14.04
CA VAL A 117 10.34 -5.42 14.28
C VAL A 117 11.67 -4.80 14.70
N ASP A 118 12.21 -5.31 15.81
CA ASP A 118 13.55 -4.95 16.29
C ASP A 118 14.60 -5.30 15.21
N CYS A 119 15.43 -4.32 14.85
CA CYS A 119 16.42 -4.48 13.78
C CYS A 119 17.56 -3.48 13.90
N ASP A 120 18.76 -3.83 13.43
CA ASP A 120 19.92 -2.92 13.48
C ASP A 120 19.78 -1.81 12.44
N LYS A 121 19.24 -2.13 11.25
CA LYS A 121 19.03 -1.20 10.14
C LYS A 121 17.58 -1.18 9.69
N LEU A 122 16.95 -0.02 9.77
CA LEU A 122 15.61 0.21 9.25
C LEU A 122 15.66 1.00 7.94
N VAL A 123 15.09 0.48 6.87
CA VAL A 123 14.84 1.21 5.61
C VAL A 123 13.34 1.43 5.49
N ILE A 124 12.90 2.68 5.65
CA ILE A 124 11.49 3.05 5.85
C ILE A 124 10.99 4.05 4.80
N GLU A 125 9.77 3.83 4.29
CA GLU A 125 9.08 4.81 3.44
C GLU A 125 8.69 6.07 4.22
N THR A 126 8.54 7.20 3.55
CA THR A 126 8.20 8.49 4.18
C THR A 126 7.17 9.26 3.37
N THR A 127 6.20 8.56 2.76
CA THR A 127 5.13 9.18 1.95
C THR A 127 4.46 10.33 2.69
N TYR A 128 4.31 10.18 4.01
CA TYR A 128 3.76 11.18 4.93
C TYR A 128 4.75 11.61 6.03
N GLY A 129 6.04 11.65 5.73
CA GLY A 129 7.11 12.04 6.66
C GLY A 129 7.16 13.52 7.08
N SER A 130 6.12 14.31 6.79
CA SER A 130 5.99 15.69 7.27
C SER A 130 4.87 15.79 8.32
N PRO A 131 5.05 16.56 9.42
CA PRO A 131 4.02 16.74 10.46
C PRO A 131 2.66 17.25 9.96
N ARG A 132 2.59 17.79 8.74
CA ARG A 132 1.35 18.24 8.10
C ARG A 132 0.47 17.09 7.62
N HIS A 133 1.01 15.87 7.56
CA HIS A 133 0.37 14.69 7.04
C HIS A 133 0.05 13.68 8.14
N ASP A 134 -0.72 14.15 9.11
CA ASP A 134 -1.34 13.30 10.10
C ASP A 134 -2.85 13.17 9.83
N PHE A 135 -3.40 11.98 10.08
CA PHE A 135 -4.80 11.68 9.80
C PHE A 135 -5.39 10.73 10.85
N PRO A 136 -6.72 10.76 11.03
CA PRO A 136 -7.40 9.94 12.04
C PRO A 136 -7.16 8.44 11.80
N HIS A 137 -7.40 7.65 12.85
CA HIS A 137 -7.25 6.21 12.77
C HIS A 137 -8.17 5.63 11.67
N PRO A 138 -7.67 4.74 10.78
CA PRO A 138 -8.44 4.25 9.64
C PRO A 138 -9.80 3.64 10.01
N ALA A 139 -9.90 2.97 11.16
CA ALA A 139 -11.15 2.39 11.63
C ALA A 139 -12.25 3.45 11.88
N GLU A 140 -11.89 4.63 12.42
CA GLU A 140 -12.83 5.73 12.65
C GLU A 140 -13.33 6.29 11.33
N VAL A 141 -12.41 6.54 10.40
CA VAL A 141 -12.72 7.05 9.05
C VAL A 141 -13.60 6.06 8.27
N LEU A 142 -13.33 4.77 8.38
CA LEU A 142 -14.12 3.72 7.73
C LEU A 142 -15.53 3.60 8.34
N ALA A 143 -15.65 3.72 9.67
CA ALA A 143 -16.95 3.71 10.34
C ALA A 143 -17.80 4.93 9.90
N GLU A 144 -17.23 6.13 9.98
CA GLU A 144 -17.91 7.37 9.54
C GLU A 144 -18.33 7.29 8.07
N ALA A 145 -17.43 6.82 7.19
CA ALA A 145 -17.74 6.65 5.78
C ALA A 145 -18.86 5.64 5.55
N ARG A 146 -18.89 4.54 6.31
CA ARG A 146 -19.95 3.53 6.18
C ARG A 146 -21.31 4.12 6.54
N ASP A 147 -21.40 4.83 7.67
CA ASP A 147 -22.64 5.44 8.14
C ASP A 147 -23.20 6.44 7.12
N VAL A 148 -22.33 7.33 6.60
CA VAL A 148 -22.71 8.32 5.57
C VAL A 148 -23.19 7.64 4.28
N ILE A 149 -22.51 6.58 3.85
CA ILE A 149 -22.89 5.83 2.63
C ILE A 149 -24.24 5.12 2.83
N GLU A 150 -24.46 4.51 3.99
CA GLU A 150 -25.71 3.82 4.32
C GLU A 150 -26.90 4.79 4.36
N ASP A 151 -26.72 5.97 4.98
CA ASP A 151 -27.74 7.03 5.02
C ASP A 151 -28.11 7.53 3.62
N ASP A 152 -27.13 7.76 2.76
CA ASP A 152 -27.36 8.17 1.38
C ASP A 152 -28.13 7.11 0.57
N LEU A 153 -27.74 5.84 0.71
CA LEU A 153 -28.40 4.73 0.02
C LEU A 153 -29.84 4.56 0.50
N SER A 154 -30.08 4.65 1.83
CA SER A 154 -31.43 4.57 2.41
C SER A 154 -32.33 5.74 1.97
N SER A 155 -31.73 6.88 1.66
CA SER A 155 -32.39 8.07 1.10
C SER A 155 -32.61 7.98 -0.42
N GLY A 156 -32.26 6.86 -1.06
CA GLY A 156 -32.44 6.62 -2.49
C GLY A 156 -31.38 7.27 -3.38
N TYR A 157 -30.26 7.75 -2.81
CA TYR A 157 -29.15 8.26 -3.61
C TYR A 157 -28.35 7.12 -4.25
N LYS A 158 -27.73 7.46 -5.37
CA LYS A 158 -26.65 6.68 -5.98
C LYS A 158 -25.35 7.16 -5.36
N VAL A 159 -24.47 6.23 -4.98
CA VAL A 159 -23.19 6.56 -4.34
C VAL A 159 -22.04 6.15 -5.25
N VAL A 160 -21.07 7.04 -5.43
CA VAL A 160 -19.85 6.81 -6.19
C VAL A 160 -18.65 6.96 -5.27
N LEU A 161 -17.86 5.90 -5.16
CA LEU A 161 -16.65 5.87 -4.34
C LEU A 161 -15.42 5.92 -5.25
N TRP A 162 -14.57 6.92 -5.05
CA TRP A 162 -13.33 7.09 -5.78
C TRP A 162 -12.12 6.69 -4.93
N GLY A 163 -11.34 5.74 -5.46
CA GLY A 163 -10.09 5.27 -4.86
C GLY A 163 -9.20 4.54 -5.85
N TYR A 164 -7.90 4.42 -5.57
CA TYR A 164 -6.96 3.72 -6.45
C TYR A 164 -7.38 2.27 -6.75
N ALA A 165 -7.08 1.79 -7.96
CA ALA A 165 -7.56 0.50 -8.46
C ALA A 165 -7.03 -0.71 -7.68
N LEU A 166 -5.79 -0.63 -7.20
CA LEU A 166 -5.16 -1.59 -6.30
C LEU A 166 -4.95 -0.91 -4.94
N GLY A 167 -5.33 -1.57 -3.85
CA GLY A 167 -5.35 -1.02 -2.49
C GLY A 167 -6.74 -0.50 -2.13
N LYS A 168 -6.89 0.83 -2.20
CA LYS A 168 -8.12 1.53 -1.84
C LYS A 168 -9.41 0.88 -2.34
N ALA A 169 -9.50 0.52 -3.62
CA ALA A 169 -10.75 -0.03 -4.17
C ALA A 169 -11.17 -1.37 -3.54
N GLN A 170 -10.23 -2.21 -3.09
CA GLN A 170 -10.55 -3.46 -2.39
C GLN A 170 -11.10 -3.17 -0.99
N VAL A 171 -10.49 -2.23 -0.26
CA VAL A 171 -11.00 -1.75 1.04
C VAL A 171 -12.40 -1.17 0.88
N LEU A 172 -12.62 -0.33 -0.14
CA LEU A 172 -13.94 0.25 -0.43
C LEU A 172 -14.97 -0.80 -0.85
N THR A 173 -14.55 -1.86 -1.55
CA THR A 173 -15.44 -2.96 -1.92
C THR A 173 -15.93 -3.69 -0.67
N LYS A 174 -15.06 -3.91 0.31
CA LYS A 174 -15.44 -4.52 1.60
C LYS A 174 -16.24 -3.58 2.49
N LEU A 175 -15.90 -2.28 2.50
CA LEU A 175 -16.59 -1.24 3.26
C LEU A 175 -18.11 -1.22 3.01
N VAL A 176 -18.52 -1.42 1.76
CA VAL A 176 -19.94 -1.37 1.35
C VAL A 176 -20.61 -2.73 1.29
N GLU A 177 -19.97 -3.77 1.83
CA GLU A 177 -20.57 -5.09 1.95
C GLU A 177 -21.89 -5.01 2.73
N GLY A 178 -22.93 -5.61 2.16
CA GLY A 178 -24.28 -5.63 2.72
C GLY A 178 -25.12 -4.35 2.52
N LEU A 179 -24.56 -3.27 1.97
CA LEU A 179 -25.28 -1.99 1.82
C LEU A 179 -26.15 -1.91 0.55
N GLY A 180 -26.05 -2.88 -0.36
CA GLY A 180 -26.86 -2.94 -1.58
C GLY A 180 -26.11 -3.48 -2.80
N SER A 181 -26.60 -3.13 -3.99
CA SER A 181 -25.97 -3.54 -5.26
C SER A 181 -24.62 -2.85 -5.44
N ILE A 182 -23.56 -3.66 -5.49
CA ILE A 182 -22.18 -3.19 -5.70
C ILE A 182 -21.84 -3.28 -7.18
N HIS A 183 -21.48 -2.14 -7.76
CA HIS A 183 -20.93 -2.04 -9.11
C HIS A 183 -19.51 -1.50 -9.05
N ALA A 184 -18.68 -1.91 -10.01
CA ALA A 184 -17.31 -1.42 -10.07
C ALA A 184 -16.78 -1.30 -11.50
N HIS A 185 -15.87 -0.36 -11.67
CA HIS A 185 -15.07 -0.20 -12.88
C HIS A 185 -14.36 -1.51 -13.22
N HIS A 186 -14.21 -1.85 -14.51
CA HIS A 186 -13.68 -3.15 -14.95
C HIS A 186 -12.30 -3.49 -14.34
N LYS A 187 -11.40 -2.50 -14.21
CA LYS A 187 -10.08 -2.69 -13.57
C LYS A 187 -10.19 -3.10 -12.10
N VAL A 188 -11.15 -2.55 -11.37
CA VAL A 188 -11.38 -2.91 -9.96
C VAL A 188 -11.92 -4.34 -9.89
N ARG A 189 -12.88 -4.69 -10.75
CA ARG A 189 -13.41 -6.06 -10.82
C ARG A 189 -12.32 -7.09 -11.12
N GLN A 190 -11.47 -6.83 -12.11
CA GLN A 190 -10.36 -7.71 -12.48
C GLN A 190 -9.36 -7.92 -11.33
N ILE A 191 -8.99 -6.86 -10.62
CA ILE A 191 -8.10 -6.98 -9.45
C ILE A 191 -8.80 -7.74 -8.32
N ASN A 192 -10.07 -7.43 -8.03
CA ASN A 192 -10.83 -8.17 -7.03
C ASN A 192 -10.95 -9.67 -7.38
N ASP A 193 -11.11 -10.01 -8.66
CA ASP A 193 -11.16 -11.39 -9.13
C ASP A 193 -9.83 -12.13 -8.86
N ILE A 194 -8.70 -11.47 -9.14
CA ILE A 194 -7.36 -11.99 -8.80
C ILE A 194 -7.24 -12.18 -7.29
N CYS A 195 -7.59 -11.17 -6.48
CA CYS A 195 -7.53 -11.26 -5.02
C CYS A 195 -8.41 -12.39 -4.47
N ARG A 196 -9.61 -12.61 -5.01
CA ARG A 196 -10.47 -13.75 -4.65
C ARG A 196 -9.83 -15.09 -5.03
N GLY A 197 -9.12 -15.15 -6.15
CA GLY A 197 -8.32 -16.33 -6.55
C GLY A 197 -7.21 -16.68 -5.55
N HIS A 198 -6.73 -15.68 -4.79
CA HIS A 198 -5.75 -15.83 -3.70
C HIS A 198 -6.40 -15.99 -2.31
N GLY A 199 -7.72 -16.24 -2.25
CA GLY A 199 -8.42 -16.54 -1.00
C GLY A 199 -8.93 -15.33 -0.22
N TYR A 200 -8.82 -14.11 -0.75
CA TYR A 200 -9.37 -12.93 -0.07
C TYR A 200 -10.88 -12.80 -0.28
N GLU A 201 -11.61 -12.60 0.81
CA GLU A 201 -13.07 -12.45 0.79
C GLU A 201 -13.50 -11.03 0.42
N LEU A 202 -13.73 -10.82 -0.87
CA LEU A 202 -14.28 -9.58 -1.43
C LEU A 202 -15.69 -9.82 -1.98
N PRO A 203 -16.68 -8.97 -1.66
CA PRO A 203 -18.01 -9.12 -2.23
C PRO A 203 -17.99 -8.92 -3.75
N ALA A 204 -18.88 -9.63 -4.44
CA ALA A 204 -18.98 -9.57 -5.88
C ALA A 204 -19.44 -8.18 -6.33
N ALA A 205 -18.71 -7.57 -7.27
CA ALA A 205 -19.09 -6.32 -7.90
C ALA A 205 -19.40 -6.56 -9.38
N THR A 206 -20.51 -6.01 -9.86
CA THR A 206 -20.95 -6.18 -11.26
C THR A 206 -20.66 -4.93 -12.10
N LYS A 207 -20.92 -4.99 -13.41
CA LYS A 207 -20.92 -3.79 -14.24
C LYS A 207 -22.11 -2.92 -13.82
N ILE A 208 -21.91 -1.60 -13.82
CA ILE A 208 -22.97 -0.65 -13.50
C ILE A 208 -24.19 -0.81 -14.40
N ASP A 209 -25.36 -0.91 -13.79
CA ASP A 209 -26.64 -0.70 -14.45
C ASP A 209 -27.10 0.75 -14.22
N LYS A 210 -27.16 1.52 -15.30
CA LYS A 210 -27.55 2.95 -15.23
C LYS A 210 -29.04 3.14 -14.91
N GLY A 211 -29.86 2.10 -15.12
CA GLY A 211 -31.30 2.11 -14.86
C GLY A 211 -31.70 1.82 -13.42
N ALA A 212 -30.77 1.35 -12.57
CA ALA A 212 -31.05 1.08 -11.17
C ALA A 212 -31.31 2.38 -10.38
N ASP A 213 -32.24 2.32 -9.42
CA ASP A 213 -32.65 3.47 -8.61
C ASP A 213 -31.59 3.87 -7.60
N SER A 214 -30.99 2.90 -6.90
CA SER A 214 -29.89 3.10 -5.94
C SER A 214 -28.82 2.01 -6.09
N TYR A 215 -27.56 2.40 -5.95
CA TYR A 215 -26.40 1.50 -6.02
C TYR A 215 -25.14 2.18 -5.49
N VAL A 216 -24.11 1.37 -5.24
CA VAL A 216 -22.72 1.84 -5.04
C VAL A 216 -21.91 1.57 -6.31
N TYR A 217 -21.15 2.57 -6.78
CA TYR A 217 -20.19 2.41 -7.88
C TYR A 217 -18.77 2.77 -7.44
N ILE A 218 -17.85 1.81 -7.52
CA ILE A 218 -16.44 1.99 -7.17
C ILE A 218 -15.62 2.23 -8.45
N THR A 219 -14.91 3.36 -8.52
CA THR A 219 -14.08 3.69 -9.68
C THR A 219 -12.71 4.22 -9.29
N PRO A 220 -11.65 3.88 -10.04
CA PRO A 220 -10.35 4.54 -9.94
C PRO A 220 -10.25 5.78 -10.82
N SER A 221 -11.22 6.01 -11.70
CA SER A 221 -11.17 7.06 -12.69
C SER A 221 -11.82 8.33 -12.18
N ARG A 222 -11.00 9.28 -11.73
CA ARG A 222 -11.47 10.64 -11.42
C ARG A 222 -12.20 11.30 -12.61
N ARG A 223 -11.83 10.94 -13.85
CA ARG A 223 -12.47 11.45 -15.06
C ARG A 223 -13.90 10.94 -15.25
N GLU A 224 -14.26 9.80 -14.68
CA GLU A 224 -15.63 9.26 -14.75
C GLU A 224 -16.60 9.96 -13.81
N LEU A 225 -16.10 10.65 -12.77
CA LEU A 225 -16.96 11.29 -11.76
C LEU A 225 -17.93 12.31 -12.39
N LYS A 226 -17.52 12.98 -13.47
CA LYS A 226 -18.39 13.91 -14.23
C LYS A 226 -19.63 13.25 -14.86
N ASN A 227 -19.64 11.93 -15.00
CA ASN A 227 -20.75 11.18 -15.56
C ASN A 227 -21.85 10.90 -14.52
N PHE A 228 -21.65 11.30 -13.26
CA PHE A 228 -22.50 10.99 -12.12
C PHE A 228 -23.01 12.27 -11.44
N SER A 229 -23.60 13.19 -12.21
CA SER A 229 -24.07 14.49 -11.70
C SER A 229 -25.18 14.40 -10.64
N ASN A 230 -25.91 13.29 -10.59
CA ASN A 230 -27.01 13.06 -9.63
C ASN A 230 -26.64 12.01 -8.57
N ALA A 231 -25.34 11.74 -8.37
CA ALA A 231 -24.84 10.82 -7.37
C ALA A 231 -24.10 11.58 -6.27
N ARG A 232 -24.03 10.96 -5.09
CA ARG A 232 -23.16 11.34 -4.00
C ARG A 232 -21.77 10.79 -4.28
N VAL A 233 -20.76 11.65 -4.26
CA VAL A 233 -19.41 11.29 -4.69
C VAL A 233 -18.45 11.46 -3.54
N TYR A 234 -17.89 10.35 -3.08
CA TYR A 234 -16.93 10.31 -1.99
C TYR A 234 -15.55 9.93 -2.50
N SER A 235 -14.54 10.64 -2.01
CA SER A 235 -13.14 10.35 -2.27
C SER A 235 -12.43 9.84 -1.03
N PHE A 236 -11.47 8.95 -1.22
CA PHE A 236 -10.71 8.36 -0.12
C PHE A 236 -9.21 8.46 -0.38
N THR A 237 -8.52 9.32 0.37
CA THR A 237 -7.11 9.63 0.15
C THR A 237 -6.49 10.36 1.35
N GLY A 238 -5.22 10.07 1.67
CA GLY A 238 -4.46 10.85 2.67
C GLY A 238 -4.09 12.27 2.20
N TRP A 239 -4.18 12.55 0.90
CA TRP A 239 -3.87 13.85 0.29
C TRP A 239 -4.99 14.91 0.37
N GLY A 240 -6.05 14.64 1.14
CA GLY A 240 -7.21 15.53 1.24
C GLY A 240 -8.07 15.58 -0.03
N SER A 241 -8.93 16.61 -0.14
CA SER A 241 -10.09 16.60 -1.05
C SER A 241 -9.79 16.39 -2.53
N ARG A 242 -8.59 16.76 -3.00
CA ARG A 242 -8.18 16.70 -4.43
C ARG A 242 -9.28 17.14 -5.40
N GLY A 243 -10.14 18.09 -5.03
CA GLY A 243 -11.25 18.59 -5.86
C GLY A 243 -12.50 17.70 -5.93
N VAL A 244 -12.72 16.82 -4.97
CA VAL A 244 -14.01 16.19 -4.64
C VAL A 244 -14.46 16.79 -3.31
N ASN A 245 -15.70 17.27 -3.23
CA ASN A 245 -16.15 18.02 -2.05
C ASN A 245 -16.14 17.17 -0.78
N ASP A 246 -16.60 15.93 -0.87
CA ASP A 246 -16.67 15.00 0.25
C ASP A 246 -15.49 14.02 0.21
N CYS A 247 -14.57 14.17 1.16
CA CYS A 247 -13.32 13.43 1.21
C CYS A 247 -13.06 12.85 2.59
N PHE A 248 -12.96 11.53 2.63
CA PHE A 248 -12.51 10.79 3.79
C PHE A 248 -10.99 10.68 3.76
N LYS A 249 -10.33 11.10 4.86
CA LYS A 249 -8.88 11.03 5.02
C LYS A 249 -8.42 9.61 5.35
N LEU A 250 -8.67 8.69 4.43
CA LEU A 250 -8.26 7.31 4.53
C LEU A 250 -6.97 7.11 3.71
N SER A 251 -5.87 6.81 4.38
CA SER A 251 -4.59 6.46 3.75
C SER A 251 -4.38 4.94 3.69
N ASP A 252 -3.57 4.49 2.74
CA ASP A 252 -3.03 3.12 2.71
C ASP A 252 -1.57 3.09 3.21
N HIS A 253 -1.04 4.22 3.67
CA HIS A 253 0.31 4.40 4.24
C HIS A 253 0.23 4.85 5.70
N ALA A 254 1.31 4.66 6.45
CA ALA A 254 1.51 5.24 7.78
C ALA A 254 1.37 6.77 7.77
N SER A 255 0.70 7.34 8.77
CA SER A 255 0.71 8.78 9.02
C SER A 255 2.07 9.26 9.54
N PHE A 256 2.27 10.57 9.66
CA PHE A 256 3.48 11.10 10.30
C PHE A 256 3.70 10.54 11.71
N SER A 257 2.67 10.55 12.56
CA SER A 257 2.74 10.04 13.94
C SER A 257 2.97 8.53 13.96
N ASP A 258 2.38 7.80 13.01
CA ASP A 258 2.63 6.37 12.84
C ASP A 258 4.09 6.07 12.46
N LEU A 259 4.66 6.83 11.51
CA LEU A 259 6.05 6.67 11.08
C LEU A 259 7.01 6.87 12.26
N LEU A 260 6.81 7.92 13.06
CA LEU A 260 7.64 8.15 14.26
C LEU A 260 7.52 7.01 15.25
N ARG A 261 6.28 6.62 15.59
CA ARG A 261 6.03 5.50 16.50
C ARG A 261 6.74 4.23 16.01
N PHE A 262 6.62 3.94 14.72
CA PHE A 262 7.22 2.75 14.10
C PHE A 262 8.75 2.73 14.22
N VAL A 263 9.42 3.87 13.97
CA VAL A 263 10.88 3.98 14.14
C VAL A 263 11.28 3.77 15.60
N HIS A 264 10.58 4.39 16.55
CA HIS A 264 10.85 4.19 17.98
C HIS A 264 10.65 2.73 18.42
N GLU A 265 9.57 2.09 17.97
CA GLU A 265 9.24 0.71 18.34
C GLU A 265 10.19 -0.32 17.67
N CYS A 266 10.73 -0.02 16.49
CA CYS A 266 11.78 -0.84 15.87
C CYS A 266 13.16 -0.64 16.53
N SER A 267 13.38 0.48 17.24
CA SER A 267 14.62 0.81 17.96
C SER A 267 15.95 0.57 17.19
N PRO A 268 16.08 1.02 15.92
CA PRO A 268 17.26 0.69 15.12
C PRO A 268 18.50 1.52 15.45
N ASP A 269 19.67 0.92 15.23
CA ASP A 269 20.96 1.63 15.28
C ASP A 269 21.10 2.64 14.14
N LYS A 270 20.53 2.33 12.96
CA LYS A 270 20.56 3.18 11.76
C LYS A 270 19.22 3.20 11.05
N VAL A 271 18.75 4.39 10.71
CA VAL A 271 17.55 4.60 9.88
C VAL A 271 17.93 5.14 8.50
N PHE A 272 17.36 4.55 7.47
CA PHE A 272 17.41 4.99 6.10
C PHE A 272 16.02 5.38 5.63
N THR A 273 15.80 6.65 5.34
CA THR A 273 14.50 7.14 4.83
C THR A 273 14.49 7.13 3.31
N HIS A 274 13.37 6.73 2.72
CA HIS A 274 13.16 6.83 1.28
C HIS A 274 11.70 7.16 0.96
N HIS A 275 11.43 7.52 -0.31
CA HIS A 275 10.08 7.76 -0.88
C HIS A 275 9.22 8.78 -0.11
N GLY A 276 9.00 9.97 -0.69
CA GLY A 276 8.18 11.03 -0.09
C GLY A 276 9.00 12.12 0.57
N PHE A 277 8.74 12.41 1.84
CA PHE A 277 9.37 13.47 2.64
C PHE A 277 10.68 13.01 3.30
N SER A 278 11.51 12.25 2.57
CA SER A 278 12.63 11.50 3.14
C SER A 278 13.64 12.36 3.90
N GLU A 279 14.05 13.50 3.34
CA GLU A 279 15.03 14.38 4.00
C GLU A 279 14.43 15.10 5.21
N GLU A 280 13.20 15.64 5.08
CA GLU A 280 12.52 16.30 6.20
C GLU A 280 12.33 15.34 7.38
N PHE A 281 11.93 14.10 7.10
CA PHE A 281 11.78 13.08 8.13
C PHE A 281 13.14 12.66 8.73
N ALA A 282 14.17 12.49 7.91
CA ALA A 282 15.52 12.15 8.39
C ALA A 282 16.12 13.27 9.26
N GLU A 283 15.93 14.53 8.89
CA GLU A 283 16.31 15.70 9.70
C GLU A 283 15.65 15.65 11.08
N LEU A 284 14.35 15.34 11.12
CA LEU A 284 13.60 15.23 12.36
C LEU A 284 14.08 14.05 13.23
N LEU A 285 14.29 12.87 12.64
CA LEU A 285 14.83 11.72 13.36
C LEU A 285 16.21 11.99 13.98
N ARG A 286 17.07 12.74 13.28
CA ARG A 286 18.37 13.18 13.83
C ARG A 286 18.22 14.10 15.04
N VAL A 287 17.18 14.94 15.06
CA VAL A 287 16.85 15.78 16.23
C VAL A 287 16.35 14.94 17.41
N GLU A 288 15.57 13.89 17.15
CA GLU A 288 15.12 12.90 18.15
C GLU A 288 16.24 11.96 18.65
N GLY A 289 17.44 12.02 18.04
CA GLY A 289 18.63 11.31 18.48
C GLY A 289 18.94 10.02 17.72
N PHE A 290 18.21 9.71 16.65
CA PHE A 290 18.52 8.58 15.77
C PHE A 290 19.65 8.89 14.80
N ASP A 291 20.46 7.89 14.46
CA ASP A 291 21.35 8.00 13.30
C ASP A 291 20.54 7.76 12.01
N ALA A 292 20.05 8.84 11.40
CA ALA A 292 19.19 8.79 10.21
C ALA A 292 19.83 9.42 8.97
N ALA A 293 19.70 8.76 7.82
CA ALA A 293 20.16 9.24 6.53
C ALA A 293 19.10 9.02 5.43
N THR A 294 19.06 9.91 4.44
CA THR A 294 18.21 9.74 3.26
C THR A 294 18.91 8.85 2.23
N LEU A 295 18.14 7.96 1.60
CA LEU A 295 18.52 7.29 0.36
C LEU A 295 17.94 8.11 -0.81
#